data_AF-A0A4Q3JUF8-F1
#
_entry.id   AF-A0A4Q3JUF8-F1
#
_cell.length_a   1.000
_cell.length_b   1.000
_cell.length_c   1.000
_cell.angle_alpha   90.00
_cell.angle_beta   90.00
_cell.angle_gamma   90.00
#
_symmetry.space_group_name_H-M   'P 1'
#
loop_
_entity.id
_entity.type
_entity.pdbx_description
1 polymer ?
#
loop_
_entity_poly.entity_id
_entity_poly.type
_entity_poly.pdbx_seq_one_letter_code
_entity_poly.pdbx_strand_id
1 'polypeptide(L)'
;MGKASKGERAAGVAKASKPGKPGKPGQAAGRAADGAAGKAGKAERKAGKTHRAASKAAVVAVQERGYTLADAREVLGPVDVMLEGAIRAAHPDEELQKRGSEVGSERIVADGERIASQAVALLLSDDDDVREAARAAGLTRPLVALLVEGLLRLDGAFHLLQDAGTAGRSERQTSAQAIEAATVSGRRLRLETRERLQQVARADSAIALQLEAGGRQPTTADALAGQLDILARLVEGTLGHGDPKIRALVELRGLTADDAKALRQAAGALRNADQASGSDGRAAGAERQARLDILDGYCLVLLRAVFGALRTMAHRTRKVRRPSWVRLRVQMDEHDDEAPVA
;
A
#
# COMPACT_ATOMS: atom_id res chain seq x y z
N MET A 1 1.00 -19.53 -35.46
CA MET A 1 1.83 -18.83 -36.48
C MET A 1 3.11 -18.39 -35.81
N GLY A 2 4.20 -19.13 -36.03
CA GLY A 2 5.53 -18.81 -35.52
C GLY A 2 6.34 -18.05 -36.57
N LYS A 3 7.22 -17.14 -36.12
CA LYS A 3 8.36 -16.67 -36.90
C LYS A 3 9.63 -16.73 -36.05
N ALA A 4 10.54 -17.58 -36.53
CA ALA A 4 11.94 -17.74 -36.17
C ALA A 4 12.77 -16.56 -36.74
N SER A 5 13.74 -16.01 -36.01
CA SER A 5 15.20 -16.30 -36.05
C SER A 5 16.03 -15.51 -37.08
N LYS A 6 17.33 -15.45 -36.78
CA LYS A 6 18.51 -14.92 -37.52
C LYS A 6 18.71 -13.41 -37.38
N GLY A 7 19.92 -12.90 -37.19
CA GLY A 7 21.29 -13.43 -37.23
C GLY A 7 22.21 -12.19 -37.24
N GLU A 8 23.22 -12.11 -36.37
CA GLU A 8 24.63 -12.43 -36.67
C GLU A 8 25.39 -11.35 -37.49
N ARG A 9 26.60 -11.02 -37.02
CA ARG A 9 27.76 -10.36 -37.71
C ARG A 9 27.73 -8.83 -37.85
N ALA A 10 28.84 -8.10 -37.84
CA ALA A 10 30.24 -8.32 -37.48
C ALA A 10 30.97 -6.96 -37.54
N ALA A 11 31.98 -6.83 -36.69
CA ALA A 11 33.33 -6.27 -36.93
C ALA A 11 33.56 -5.03 -37.82
N GLY A 12 34.26 -4.07 -37.21
CA GLY A 12 35.40 -3.35 -37.81
C GLY A 12 35.10 -1.95 -38.33
N VAL A 13 35.95 -0.98 -37.96
CA VAL A 13 36.75 -0.17 -38.90
C VAL A 13 37.60 0.88 -38.16
N ALA A 14 38.89 0.83 -38.49
CA ALA A 14 39.92 1.86 -38.65
C ALA A 14 40.27 2.90 -37.56
N LYS A 15 41.51 2.71 -37.07
CA LYS A 15 42.61 3.67 -36.89
C LYS A 15 42.47 5.03 -37.59
N ALA A 16 42.84 6.09 -36.88
CA ALA A 16 43.57 7.23 -37.44
C ALA A 16 44.70 7.65 -36.49
N SER A 17 45.88 7.81 -37.07
CA SER A 17 47.16 8.09 -36.42
C SER A 17 47.58 9.55 -36.60
N LYS A 18 48.58 9.96 -35.78
CA LYS A 18 49.63 11.00 -35.96
C LYS A 18 49.41 12.34 -35.22
N PRO A 19 50.46 13.17 -35.00
CA PRO A 19 51.84 12.83 -34.57
C PRO A 19 52.45 13.79 -33.51
N GLY A 20 53.42 13.27 -32.74
CA GLY A 20 54.73 13.85 -32.41
C GLY A 20 54.91 15.27 -31.83
N LYS A 21 55.69 15.38 -30.74
CA LYS A 21 56.78 16.37 -30.61
C LYS A 21 57.88 15.89 -29.63
N PRO A 22 59.16 16.25 -29.87
CA PRO A 22 60.33 15.61 -29.27
C PRO A 22 60.88 16.36 -28.04
N GLY A 23 61.86 15.72 -27.39
CA GLY A 23 62.32 15.99 -26.03
C GLY A 23 63.21 17.22 -25.80
N LYS A 24 63.59 17.37 -24.52
CA LYS A 24 64.80 18.05 -24.07
C LYS A 24 65.43 17.26 -22.91
N PRO A 25 66.74 16.94 -22.97
CA PRO A 25 67.51 16.44 -21.85
C PRO A 25 68.31 17.55 -21.18
N GLY A 26 68.70 17.31 -19.93
CA GLY A 26 69.82 17.98 -19.28
C GLY A 26 69.43 18.85 -18.08
N GLN A 27 69.74 18.38 -16.87
CA GLN A 27 71.00 18.74 -16.20
C GLN A 27 71.01 18.15 -14.79
N ALA A 28 72.07 17.42 -14.49
CA ALA A 28 72.48 17.09 -13.13
C ALA A 28 73.49 18.13 -12.66
N ALA A 29 73.40 18.56 -11.39
CA ALA A 29 74.51 18.54 -10.43
C ALA A 29 74.16 19.26 -9.12
N GLY A 30 74.37 18.55 -8.01
CA GLY A 30 74.99 19.09 -6.79
C GLY A 30 74.08 19.67 -5.70
N ARG A 31 73.84 18.92 -4.63
CA ARG A 31 74.67 18.93 -3.41
C ARG A 31 74.04 18.06 -2.31
N ALA A 32 74.94 17.48 -1.52
CA ALA A 32 74.66 16.57 -0.43
C ALA A 32 74.19 17.28 0.85
N ALA A 33 73.47 16.51 1.68
CA ALA A 33 73.46 16.45 3.15
C ALA A 33 72.03 16.47 3.71
N ASP A 34 71.88 15.73 4.82
CA ASP A 34 70.69 15.47 5.65
C ASP A 34 69.72 14.42 5.09
N GLY A 35 69.66 13.18 5.60
CA GLY A 35 69.80 12.78 7.00
C GLY A 35 68.44 12.30 7.50
N ALA A 36 68.17 11.01 7.33
CA ALA A 36 67.27 10.19 8.15
C ALA A 36 65.77 10.58 8.36
N ALA A 37 65.16 11.56 7.67
CA ALA A 37 63.73 11.87 7.84
C ALA A 37 62.77 11.22 6.80
N GLY A 38 63.29 10.69 5.69
CA GLY A 38 62.46 10.30 4.53
C GLY A 38 61.86 8.88 4.54
N LYS A 39 62.26 8.00 5.46
CA LYS A 39 61.80 6.60 5.49
C LYS A 39 60.57 6.38 6.39
N ALA A 40 60.38 7.20 7.43
CA ALA A 40 59.19 7.15 8.29
C ALA A 40 57.91 7.55 7.52
N GLY A 41 57.98 8.61 6.69
CA GLY A 41 56.82 9.07 5.90
C GLY A 41 56.37 8.13 4.78
N LYS A 42 57.23 7.22 4.29
CA LYS A 42 56.84 6.19 3.30
C LYS A 42 56.18 4.97 3.96
N ALA A 43 56.58 4.62 5.19
CA ALA A 43 55.92 3.59 5.97
C ALA A 43 54.54 4.06 6.46
N GLU A 44 54.41 5.30 6.94
CA GLU A 44 53.12 5.91 7.30
C GLU A 44 52.19 6.06 6.09
N ARG A 45 52.72 6.42 4.91
CA ARG A 45 51.91 6.47 3.67
C ARG A 45 51.46 5.09 3.17
N LYS A 46 52.19 4.01 3.47
CA LYS A 46 51.76 2.63 3.18
C LYS A 46 50.77 2.11 4.21
N ALA A 47 51.01 2.35 5.50
CA ALA A 47 50.09 2.03 6.60
C ALA A 47 48.75 2.78 6.47
N GLY A 48 48.78 4.07 6.13
CA GLY A 48 47.58 4.84 5.83
C GLY A 48 46.82 4.35 4.58
N LYS A 49 47.50 3.67 3.64
CA LYS A 49 46.87 3.09 2.43
C LYS A 49 46.23 1.73 2.72
N THR A 50 46.82 0.92 3.59
CA THR A 50 46.24 -0.35 4.07
C THR A 50 45.07 -0.11 5.03
N HIS A 51 45.17 0.87 5.94
CA HIS A 51 44.04 1.29 6.78
C HIS A 51 42.90 1.85 5.93
N ARG A 52 43.17 2.65 4.89
CA ARG A 52 42.13 3.18 4.00
C ARG A 52 41.44 2.11 3.16
N ALA A 53 42.12 1.01 2.83
CA ALA A 53 41.53 -0.13 2.15
C ALA A 53 40.68 -0.98 3.12
N ALA A 54 41.15 -1.20 4.35
CA ALA A 54 40.42 -1.90 5.40
C ALA A 54 39.15 -1.14 5.83
N SER A 55 39.23 0.18 6.02
CA SER A 55 38.07 0.99 6.37
C SER A 55 37.05 1.08 5.24
N LYS A 56 37.50 1.15 3.97
CA LYS A 56 36.59 1.09 2.82
C LYS A 56 35.94 -0.30 2.70
N ALA A 57 36.68 -1.37 2.95
CA ALA A 57 36.16 -2.73 2.99
C ALA A 57 35.17 -2.94 4.14
N ALA A 58 35.37 -2.31 5.29
CA ALA A 58 34.44 -2.39 6.42
C ALA A 58 33.18 -1.50 6.26
N VAL A 59 33.26 -0.35 5.56
CA VAL A 59 32.03 0.38 5.13
C VAL A 59 31.24 -0.42 4.10
N VAL A 60 31.93 -1.06 3.14
CA VAL A 60 31.29 -1.95 2.16
C VAL A 60 30.71 -3.18 2.86
N ALA A 61 31.40 -3.76 3.85
CA ALA A 61 30.90 -4.89 4.64
C ALA A 61 29.70 -4.53 5.54
N VAL A 62 29.63 -3.29 6.04
CA VAL A 62 28.45 -2.75 6.78
C VAL A 62 27.28 -2.47 5.83
N GLN A 63 27.53 -2.15 4.55
CA GLN A 63 26.49 -2.15 3.51
C GLN A 63 26.09 -3.55 3.03
N GLU A 64 26.98 -4.55 3.16
CA GLU A 64 26.72 -5.93 2.72
C GLU A 64 26.02 -6.80 3.77
N ARG A 65 26.12 -6.48 5.06
CA ARG A 65 25.24 -7.08 6.10
C ARG A 65 23.89 -6.36 6.11
N GLY A 66 23.11 -6.53 5.04
CA GLY A 66 21.72 -6.12 5.01
C GLY A 66 20.93 -6.97 6.00
N TYR A 67 20.69 -6.47 7.20
CA TYR A 67 19.72 -7.07 8.12
C TYR A 67 18.32 -6.85 7.56
N THR A 68 17.57 -7.94 7.38
CA THR A 68 16.13 -7.85 7.19
C THR A 68 15.47 -7.36 8.48
N LEU A 69 14.23 -6.87 8.41
CA LEU A 69 13.48 -6.48 9.63
C LEU A 69 13.33 -7.64 10.61
N ALA A 70 13.19 -8.88 10.12
CA ALA A 70 13.11 -10.08 10.96
C ALA A 70 14.43 -10.35 11.70
N ASP A 71 15.56 -10.33 10.98
CA ASP A 71 16.88 -10.51 11.59
C ASP A 71 17.18 -9.40 12.61
N ALA A 72 16.83 -8.16 12.27
CA ALA A 72 17.00 -7.01 13.14
C ALA A 72 16.21 -7.17 14.44
N ARG A 73 14.97 -7.67 14.37
CA ARG A 73 14.14 -7.94 15.56
C ARG A 73 14.77 -9.00 16.45
N GLU A 74 15.26 -10.09 15.88
CA GLU A 74 15.91 -11.16 16.63
C GLU A 74 17.15 -10.67 17.39
N VAL A 75 17.97 -9.85 16.73
CA VAL A 75 19.23 -9.37 17.30
C VAL A 75 19.05 -8.22 18.29
N LEU A 76 18.05 -7.36 18.09
CA LEU A 76 17.78 -6.24 18.99
C LEU A 76 17.03 -6.67 20.27
N GLY A 77 16.28 -7.77 20.21
CA GLY A 77 15.51 -8.29 21.34
C GLY A 77 14.13 -7.62 21.47
N PRO A 78 13.45 -7.84 22.62
CA PRO A 78 12.08 -7.38 22.81
C PRO A 78 11.98 -5.85 22.86
N VAL A 79 10.82 -5.35 22.46
CA VAL A 79 10.49 -3.93 22.48
C VAL A 79 10.31 -3.43 23.91
N ASP A 80 10.82 -2.23 24.19
CA ASP A 80 10.57 -1.51 25.43
C ASP A 80 9.16 -0.90 25.41
N VAL A 81 8.24 -1.54 26.14
CA VAL A 81 6.83 -1.15 26.22
C VAL A 81 6.65 0.22 26.90
N MET A 82 7.54 0.59 27.83
CA MET A 82 7.46 1.88 28.50
C MET A 82 7.84 3.01 27.54
N LEU A 83 8.87 2.78 26.71
CA LEU A 83 9.25 3.71 25.66
C LEU A 83 8.18 3.79 24.55
N GLU A 84 7.58 2.65 24.15
CA GLU A 84 6.43 2.65 23.23
C GLU A 84 5.29 3.51 23.76
N GLY A 85 4.91 3.28 25.02
CA GLY A 85 3.84 4.02 25.70
C GLY A 85 4.13 5.52 25.82
N ALA A 86 5.37 5.90 26.14
CA ALA A 86 5.78 7.29 26.23
C ALA A 86 5.71 8.01 24.86
N ILE A 87 6.14 7.35 23.78
CA ILE A 87 6.07 7.92 22.43
C ILE A 87 4.61 8.08 21.99
N ARG A 88 3.76 7.07 22.24
CA ARG A 88 2.33 7.16 21.94
C ARG A 88 1.62 8.24 22.77
N ALA A 89 1.96 8.38 24.05
CA ALA A 89 1.39 9.43 24.90
C ALA A 89 1.80 10.85 24.44
N ALA A 90 2.99 11.00 23.86
CA ALA A 90 3.47 12.27 23.33
C ALA A 90 2.86 12.65 21.97
N HIS A 91 2.24 11.70 21.27
CA HIS A 91 1.68 11.87 19.94
C HIS A 91 0.27 11.28 19.86
N PRO A 92 -0.79 12.10 20.06
CA PRO A 92 -2.16 11.61 20.01
C PRO A 92 -2.49 11.01 18.64
N ASP A 93 -3.39 10.03 18.61
CA ASP A 93 -3.75 9.28 17.41
C ASP A 93 -4.18 10.18 16.24
N GLU A 94 -4.87 11.30 16.51
CA GLU A 94 -5.25 12.28 15.48
C GLU A 94 -4.03 12.91 14.78
N GLU A 95 -2.97 13.19 15.54
CA GLU A 95 -1.73 13.74 14.99
C GLU A 95 -0.98 12.68 14.17
N LEU A 96 -0.91 11.45 14.70
CA LEU A 96 -0.30 10.32 14.01
C LEU A 96 -1.04 10.02 12.70
N GLN A 97 -2.35 9.94 12.74
CA GLN A 97 -3.20 9.71 11.57
C GLN A 97 -2.95 10.78 10.50
N LYS A 98 -2.96 12.06 10.89
CA LYS A 98 -2.69 13.15 9.95
C LYS A 98 -1.33 12.99 9.28
N ARG A 99 -0.27 12.75 10.06
CA ARG A 99 1.09 12.55 9.54
C ARG A 99 1.20 11.34 8.62
N GLY A 100 0.55 10.23 8.98
CA GLY A 100 0.60 9.00 8.18
C GLY A 100 -0.16 9.11 6.86
N SER A 101 -1.29 9.84 6.85
CA SER A 101 -2.08 10.05 5.63
C SER A 101 -1.34 10.80 4.50
N GLU A 102 -0.23 11.47 4.82
CA GLU A 102 0.57 12.24 3.87
C GLU A 102 1.59 11.39 3.10
N VAL A 103 1.93 10.18 3.59
CA VAL A 103 3.01 9.35 3.04
C VAL A 103 2.52 7.91 2.86
N GLY A 104 2.68 7.34 1.66
CA GLY A 104 2.28 5.96 1.41
C GLY A 104 3.07 4.93 2.22
N SER A 105 2.36 3.97 2.83
CA SER A 105 2.91 2.95 3.73
C SER A 105 4.05 2.14 3.12
N GLU A 106 3.94 1.79 1.82
CA GLU A 106 4.99 1.08 1.07
C GLU A 106 6.34 1.81 1.10
N ARG A 107 6.31 3.14 0.96
CA ARG A 107 7.51 3.98 1.00
C ARG A 107 8.10 4.03 2.41
N ILE A 108 7.25 4.11 3.43
CA ILE A 108 7.68 4.10 4.84
C ILE A 108 8.38 2.77 5.17
N VAL A 109 7.82 1.64 4.72
CA VAL A 109 8.42 0.31 4.92
C VAL A 109 9.78 0.21 4.21
N ALA A 110 9.84 0.54 2.92
CA ALA A 110 11.07 0.42 2.13
C ALA A 110 12.21 1.33 2.62
N ASP A 111 11.91 2.62 2.87
CA ASP A 111 12.90 3.55 3.41
C ASP A 111 13.25 3.20 4.86
N GLY A 112 12.27 2.76 5.63
CA GLY A 112 12.43 2.40 7.03
C GLY A 112 13.30 1.16 7.23
N GLU A 113 13.14 0.14 6.41
CA GLU A 113 13.99 -1.05 6.43
C GLU A 113 15.46 -0.67 6.19
N ARG A 114 15.72 0.13 5.16
CA ARG A 114 17.07 0.62 4.85
C ARG A 114 17.68 1.39 6.02
N ILE A 115 16.92 2.30 6.64
CA ILE A 115 17.38 3.11 7.78
C ILE A 115 17.59 2.24 9.02
N ALA A 116 16.67 1.31 9.32
CA ALA A 116 16.76 0.40 10.44
C ALA A 116 17.97 -0.53 10.31
N SER A 117 18.19 -1.10 9.11
CA SER A 117 19.33 -1.97 8.81
C SER A 117 20.67 -1.25 9.07
N GLN A 118 20.81 0.00 8.60
CA GLN A 118 21.99 0.83 8.89
C GLN A 118 22.16 1.10 10.39
N ALA A 119 21.07 1.43 11.09
CA ALA A 119 21.10 1.70 12.52
C ALA A 119 21.52 0.45 13.32
N VAL A 120 21.01 -0.73 12.96
CA VAL A 120 21.39 -2.01 13.55
C VAL A 120 22.88 -2.28 13.34
N ALA A 121 23.37 -2.14 12.11
CA ALA A 121 24.77 -2.40 11.81
C ALA A 121 25.73 -1.47 12.59
N LEU A 122 25.33 -0.22 12.85
CA LEU A 122 26.09 0.71 13.69
C LEU A 122 26.06 0.34 15.17
N LEU A 123 24.89 -0.06 15.70
CA LEU A 123 24.75 -0.49 17.09
C LEU A 123 25.51 -1.78 17.40
N LEU A 124 25.67 -2.64 16.40
CA LEU A 124 26.36 -3.92 16.48
C LEU A 124 27.79 -3.87 15.95
N SER A 125 28.33 -2.68 15.67
CA SER A 125 29.69 -2.54 15.18
C SER A 125 30.69 -3.12 16.17
N ASP A 126 31.73 -3.78 15.64
CA ASP A 126 32.88 -4.25 16.43
C ASP A 126 33.79 -3.08 16.87
N ASP A 127 33.56 -1.87 16.33
CA ASP A 127 34.31 -0.65 16.66
C ASP A 127 33.63 0.10 17.83
N ASP A 128 34.32 0.13 18.98
CA ASP A 128 33.84 0.79 20.20
C ASP A 128 33.60 2.29 20.00
N ASP A 129 34.45 2.98 19.23
CA ASP A 129 34.30 4.41 18.98
C ASP A 129 33.01 4.69 18.19
N VAL A 130 32.66 3.78 17.26
CA VAL A 130 31.42 3.86 16.48
C VAL A 130 30.21 3.65 17.38
N ARG A 131 30.25 2.65 18.27
CA ARG A 131 29.16 2.38 19.21
C ARG A 131 28.95 3.52 20.20
N GLU A 132 30.03 4.08 20.74
CA GLU A 132 29.96 5.24 21.64
C GLU A 132 29.43 6.48 20.91
N ALA A 133 29.89 6.73 19.67
CA ALA A 133 29.37 7.84 18.87
C ALA A 133 27.88 7.70 18.56
N ALA A 134 27.41 6.49 18.25
CA ALA A 134 26.00 6.19 18.03
C ALA A 134 25.16 6.45 19.29
N ARG A 135 25.58 5.93 20.45
CA ARG A 135 24.91 6.17 21.74
C ARG A 135 24.89 7.65 22.09
N ALA A 136 26.01 8.35 21.93
CA ALA A 136 26.12 9.76 22.24
C ALA A 136 25.23 10.62 21.30
N ALA A 137 24.93 10.14 20.09
CA ALA A 137 24.01 10.77 19.16
C ALA A 137 22.53 10.45 19.44
N GLY A 138 22.25 9.63 20.46
CA GLY A 138 20.90 9.22 20.84
C GLY A 138 20.39 7.98 20.11
N LEU A 139 21.24 7.29 19.33
CA LEU A 139 20.88 6.02 18.72
C LEU A 139 21.00 4.91 19.79
N THR A 140 19.87 4.34 20.17
CA THR A 140 19.79 3.32 21.22
C THR A 140 19.12 2.06 20.69
N ARG A 141 19.46 0.91 21.27
CA ARG A 141 18.81 -0.37 20.92
C ARG A 141 17.29 -0.32 21.10
N PRO A 142 16.72 0.17 22.23
CA PRO A 142 15.27 0.24 22.39
C PRO A 142 14.56 1.07 21.31
N LEU A 143 15.14 2.20 20.90
CA LEU A 143 14.57 3.05 19.85
C LEU A 143 14.54 2.33 18.49
N VAL A 144 15.64 1.65 18.13
CA VAL A 144 15.70 0.91 16.85
C VAL A 144 14.82 -0.33 16.90
N ALA A 145 14.70 -1.01 18.05
CA ALA A 145 13.79 -2.14 18.22
C ALA A 145 12.33 -1.73 18.02
N LEU A 146 11.93 -0.57 18.55
CA LEU A 146 10.61 0.02 18.31
C LEU A 146 10.36 0.31 16.84
N LEU A 147 11.36 0.88 16.15
CA LEU A 147 11.24 1.16 14.72
C LEU A 147 11.03 -0.13 13.93
N VAL A 148 11.85 -1.15 14.18
CA VAL A 148 11.75 -2.44 13.48
C VAL A 148 10.39 -3.09 13.73
N GLU A 149 9.93 -3.15 14.97
CA GLU A 149 8.61 -3.71 15.30
C GLU A 149 7.47 -2.89 14.67
N GLY A 150 7.57 -1.56 14.68
CA GLY A 150 6.61 -0.67 14.03
C GLY A 150 6.49 -0.95 12.53
N LEU A 151 7.63 -1.06 11.84
CA LEU A 151 7.68 -1.37 10.41
C LEU A 151 7.13 -2.76 10.08
N LEU A 152 7.42 -3.78 10.90
CA LEU A 152 6.84 -5.12 10.74
C LEU A 152 5.32 -5.12 10.93
N ARG A 153 4.81 -4.39 11.93
CA ARG A 153 3.36 -4.23 12.12
C ARG A 153 2.73 -3.49 10.95
N LEU A 154 3.43 -2.49 10.39
CA LEU A 154 2.95 -1.70 9.27
C LEU A 154 2.86 -2.53 8.00
N ASP A 155 3.91 -3.28 7.69
CA ASP A 155 3.96 -4.18 6.54
C ASP A 155 2.84 -5.24 6.60
N GLY A 156 2.66 -5.86 7.77
CA GLY A 156 1.55 -6.80 7.99
C GLY A 156 0.16 -6.16 7.86
N ALA A 157 -0.05 -4.96 8.41
CA ALA A 157 -1.31 -4.24 8.32
C ALA A 157 -1.62 -3.81 6.87
N PHE A 158 -0.61 -3.39 6.12
CA PHE A 158 -0.70 -3.00 4.72
C PHE A 158 -1.12 -4.19 3.85
N HIS A 159 -0.48 -5.35 4.00
CA HIS A 159 -0.85 -6.56 3.28
C HIS A 159 -2.27 -7.01 3.59
N LEU A 160 -2.68 -6.99 4.87
CA LEU A 160 -4.06 -7.31 5.25
C LEU A 160 -5.08 -6.36 4.61
N LEU A 161 -4.74 -5.07 4.46
CA LEU A 161 -5.61 -4.09 3.82
C LEU A 161 -5.70 -4.30 2.30
N GLN A 162 -4.60 -4.66 1.65
CA GLN A 162 -4.59 -5.04 0.23
C GLN A 162 -5.42 -6.30 -0.04
N ASP A 163 -5.28 -7.33 0.80
CA ASP A 163 -6.04 -8.57 0.71
C ASP A 163 -7.54 -8.32 0.95
N ALA A 164 -7.88 -7.50 1.94
CA ALA A 164 -9.26 -7.07 2.15
C ALA A 164 -9.81 -6.26 0.96
N GLY A 165 -8.98 -5.44 0.32
CA GLY A 165 -9.35 -4.67 -0.87
C GLY A 165 -9.56 -5.53 -2.13
N THR A 166 -8.86 -6.65 -2.26
CA THR A 166 -9.09 -7.62 -3.36
C THR A 166 -10.32 -8.47 -3.10
N ALA A 167 -10.48 -9.00 -1.89
CA ALA A 167 -11.68 -9.74 -1.47
C ALA A 167 -12.95 -8.88 -1.60
N GLY A 168 -12.92 -7.64 -1.11
CA GLY A 168 -14.04 -6.71 -1.21
C GLY A 168 -14.41 -6.32 -2.64
N ARG A 169 -13.46 -6.35 -3.59
CA ARG A 169 -13.77 -6.17 -5.03
C ARG A 169 -14.49 -7.38 -5.61
N SER A 170 -14.05 -8.59 -5.25
CA SER A 170 -14.71 -9.83 -5.65
C SER A 170 -16.13 -9.89 -5.09
N GLU A 171 -16.32 -9.57 -3.81
CA GLU A 171 -17.63 -9.52 -3.16
C GLU A 171 -18.56 -8.50 -3.84
N ARG A 172 -18.08 -7.27 -4.12
CA ARG A 172 -18.87 -6.26 -4.86
C ARG A 172 -19.25 -6.74 -6.25
N GLN A 173 -18.36 -7.45 -6.94
CA GLN A 173 -18.66 -8.01 -8.25
C GLN A 173 -19.74 -9.10 -8.16
N THR A 174 -19.65 -9.99 -7.16
CA THR A 174 -20.69 -11.01 -6.92
C THR A 174 -22.02 -10.39 -6.51
N SER A 175 -22.02 -9.35 -5.68
CA SER A 175 -23.23 -8.62 -5.29
C SER A 175 -23.85 -7.88 -6.48
N ALA A 176 -23.03 -7.26 -7.33
CA ALA A 176 -23.51 -6.63 -8.56
C ALA A 176 -24.17 -7.65 -9.51
N GLN A 177 -23.55 -8.83 -9.69
CA GLN A 177 -24.13 -9.92 -10.47
C GLN A 177 -25.43 -10.44 -9.84
N ALA A 178 -25.51 -10.55 -8.51
CA ALA A 178 -26.71 -10.96 -7.80
C ALA A 178 -27.85 -9.93 -7.96
N ILE A 179 -27.54 -8.62 -7.89
CA ILE A 179 -28.50 -7.53 -8.14
C ILE A 179 -29.00 -7.59 -9.58
N GLU A 180 -28.11 -7.78 -10.55
CA GLU A 180 -28.47 -7.88 -11.96
C GLU A 180 -29.39 -9.08 -12.21
N ALA A 181 -29.02 -10.27 -11.69
CA ALA A 181 -29.83 -11.48 -11.81
C ALA A 181 -31.21 -11.32 -11.14
N ALA A 182 -31.26 -10.74 -9.94
CA ALA A 182 -32.51 -10.44 -9.24
C ALA A 182 -33.37 -9.42 -10.01
N THR A 183 -32.75 -8.41 -10.63
CA THR A 183 -33.43 -7.39 -11.44
C THR A 183 -34.02 -7.99 -12.70
N VAL A 184 -33.27 -8.82 -13.42
CA VAL A 184 -33.74 -9.51 -14.63
C VAL A 184 -34.91 -10.43 -14.28
N SER A 185 -34.76 -11.25 -13.24
CA SER A 185 -35.81 -12.15 -12.76
C SER A 185 -37.06 -11.40 -12.32
N GLY A 186 -36.91 -10.34 -11.52
CA GLY A 186 -38.01 -9.49 -11.07
C GLY A 186 -38.74 -8.79 -12.22
N ARG A 187 -38.02 -8.28 -13.22
CA ARG A 187 -38.64 -7.67 -14.41
C ARG A 187 -39.45 -8.68 -15.21
N ARG A 188 -38.94 -9.91 -15.38
CA ARG A 188 -39.67 -10.99 -16.05
C ARG A 188 -40.96 -11.31 -15.32
N LEU A 189 -40.89 -11.57 -14.00
CA LEU A 189 -42.06 -11.85 -13.16
C LEU A 189 -43.10 -10.73 -13.20
N ARG A 190 -42.65 -9.46 -13.15
CA ARG A 190 -43.52 -8.29 -13.28
C ARG A 190 -44.29 -8.29 -14.59
N LEU A 191 -43.61 -8.53 -15.71
CA LEU A 191 -44.24 -8.52 -17.05
C LEU A 191 -45.25 -9.65 -17.19
N GLU A 192 -44.85 -10.88 -16.86
CA GLU A 192 -45.71 -12.07 -16.95
C GLU A 192 -46.97 -11.92 -16.08
N THR A 193 -46.81 -11.49 -14.82
CA THR A 193 -47.94 -11.31 -13.90
C THR A 193 -48.84 -10.17 -14.35
N ARG A 194 -48.26 -9.04 -14.81
CA ARG A 194 -49.04 -7.90 -15.29
C ARG A 194 -49.88 -8.28 -16.51
N GLU A 195 -49.34 -9.06 -17.44
CA GLU A 195 -50.08 -9.53 -18.62
C GLU A 195 -51.28 -10.40 -18.21
N ARG A 196 -51.09 -11.35 -17.29
CA ARG A 196 -52.17 -12.19 -16.75
C ARG A 196 -53.24 -11.35 -16.06
N LEU A 197 -52.84 -10.42 -15.20
CA LEU A 197 -53.76 -9.51 -14.50
C LEU A 197 -54.50 -8.57 -15.46
N GLN A 198 -53.86 -8.09 -16.53
CA GLN A 198 -54.50 -7.23 -17.52
C GLN A 198 -55.63 -7.95 -18.26
N GLN A 199 -55.53 -9.27 -18.44
CA GLN A 199 -56.58 -10.09 -19.04
C GLN A 199 -57.77 -10.27 -18.10
N VAL A 200 -57.55 -10.34 -16.77
CA VAL A 200 -58.60 -10.35 -15.74
C VAL A 200 -59.24 -8.96 -15.60
N ALA A 201 -58.44 -7.91 -15.60
CA ALA A 201 -58.86 -6.51 -15.47
C ALA A 201 -59.84 -6.05 -16.56
N ARG A 202 -59.90 -6.73 -17.71
CA ARG A 202 -60.92 -6.44 -18.75
C ARG A 202 -62.35 -6.68 -18.27
N ALA A 203 -62.54 -7.53 -17.27
CA ALA A 203 -63.83 -7.83 -16.67
C ALA A 203 -64.14 -6.99 -15.41
N ASP A 204 -63.16 -6.24 -14.89
CA ASP A 204 -63.29 -5.49 -13.65
C ASP A 204 -62.52 -4.16 -13.70
N SER A 205 -63.27 -3.06 -13.63
CA SER A 205 -62.70 -1.71 -13.73
C SER A 205 -61.87 -1.31 -12.49
N ALA A 206 -62.12 -1.90 -11.31
CA ALA A 206 -61.35 -1.61 -10.10
C ALA A 206 -59.96 -2.27 -10.17
N ILE A 207 -59.88 -3.52 -10.62
CA ILE A 207 -58.62 -4.23 -10.89
C ILE A 207 -57.82 -3.48 -11.97
N ALA A 208 -58.48 -3.00 -13.04
CA ALA A 208 -57.85 -2.20 -14.08
C ALA A 208 -57.21 -0.91 -13.54
N LEU A 209 -57.94 -0.19 -12.67
CA LEU A 209 -57.48 1.06 -12.09
C LEU A 209 -56.26 0.84 -11.17
N GLN A 210 -56.27 -0.23 -10.37
CA GLN A 210 -55.14 -0.62 -9.53
C GLN A 210 -53.91 -1.05 -10.35
N LEU A 211 -54.12 -1.74 -11.48
CA LEU A 211 -53.03 -2.16 -12.38
C LEU A 211 -52.36 -0.96 -13.08
N GLU A 212 -53.15 0.04 -13.48
CA GLU A 212 -52.65 1.28 -14.09
C GLU A 212 -51.89 2.17 -13.10
N ALA A 213 -52.34 2.23 -11.84
CA ALA A 213 -51.62 2.95 -10.77
C ALA A 213 -50.18 2.41 -10.56
N GLY A 214 -49.94 1.13 -10.86
CA GLY A 214 -48.61 0.51 -10.83
C GLY A 214 -47.81 0.58 -12.14
N GLY A 215 -48.29 1.30 -13.16
CA GLY A 215 -47.85 1.17 -14.56
C GLY A 215 -46.50 1.79 -14.94
N ARG A 216 -45.91 2.65 -14.12
CA ARG A 216 -44.61 3.28 -14.47
C ARG A 216 -43.50 2.25 -14.54
N GLN A 217 -42.59 2.36 -15.50
CA GLN A 217 -41.47 1.44 -15.60
C GLN A 217 -40.44 1.74 -14.48
N PRO A 218 -40.05 0.74 -13.67
CA PRO A 218 -39.15 0.97 -12.55
C PRO A 218 -37.73 1.18 -13.08
N THR A 219 -37.12 2.30 -12.69
CA THR A 219 -35.74 2.68 -13.06
C THR A 219 -34.72 2.27 -12.01
N THR A 220 -35.15 1.92 -10.80
CA THR A 220 -34.30 1.48 -9.69
C THR A 220 -34.72 0.11 -9.15
N ALA A 221 -33.81 -0.60 -8.47
CA ALA A 221 -34.09 -1.87 -7.82
C ALA A 221 -35.19 -1.75 -6.74
N ASP A 222 -35.14 -0.69 -5.95
CA ASP A 222 -36.18 -0.37 -4.95
C ASP A 222 -37.54 -0.09 -5.57
N ALA A 223 -37.59 0.68 -6.67
CA ALA A 223 -38.84 0.92 -7.38
C ALA A 223 -39.41 -0.37 -7.96
N LEU A 224 -38.56 -1.27 -8.46
CA LEU A 224 -38.97 -2.60 -8.94
C LEU A 224 -39.51 -3.45 -7.78
N ALA A 225 -38.80 -3.52 -6.65
CA ALA A 225 -39.23 -4.25 -5.47
C ALA A 225 -40.59 -3.76 -4.95
N GLY A 226 -40.80 -2.43 -4.88
CA GLY A 226 -42.08 -1.84 -4.52
C GLY A 226 -43.22 -2.22 -5.48
N GLN A 227 -42.94 -2.27 -6.79
CA GLN A 227 -43.94 -2.70 -7.78
C GLN A 227 -44.27 -4.18 -7.73
N LEU A 228 -43.29 -5.04 -7.45
CA LEU A 228 -43.52 -6.46 -7.23
C LEU A 228 -44.43 -6.70 -6.02
N ASP A 229 -44.23 -5.94 -4.92
CA ASP A 229 -45.12 -5.99 -3.75
C ASP A 229 -46.55 -5.53 -4.09
N ILE A 230 -46.71 -4.48 -4.90
CA ILE A 230 -48.04 -4.01 -5.36
C ILE A 230 -48.73 -5.10 -6.19
N LEU A 231 -48.01 -5.72 -7.14
CA LEU A 231 -48.56 -6.81 -7.95
C LEU A 231 -48.92 -8.03 -7.10
N ALA A 232 -48.11 -8.39 -6.11
CA ALA A 232 -48.41 -9.49 -5.20
C ALA A 232 -49.73 -9.27 -4.46
N ARG A 233 -49.95 -8.07 -3.92
CA ARG A 233 -51.22 -7.70 -3.26
C ARG A 233 -52.40 -7.72 -4.23
N LEU A 234 -52.19 -7.31 -5.48
CA LEU A 234 -53.23 -7.33 -6.50
C LEU A 234 -53.61 -8.77 -6.86
N VAL A 235 -52.63 -9.68 -7.02
CA VAL A 235 -52.89 -11.12 -7.21
C VAL A 235 -53.71 -11.68 -6.05
N GLU A 236 -53.35 -11.40 -4.80
CA GLU A 236 -54.13 -11.87 -3.64
C GLU A 236 -55.56 -11.30 -3.61
N GLY A 237 -55.71 -10.01 -3.90
CA GLY A 237 -57.03 -9.37 -3.99
C GLY A 237 -57.91 -9.98 -5.09
N THR A 238 -57.31 -10.32 -6.24
CA THR A 238 -58.03 -10.98 -7.34
C THR A 238 -58.39 -12.44 -7.04
N LEU A 239 -57.54 -13.18 -6.32
CA LEU A 239 -57.83 -14.54 -5.85
C LEU A 239 -58.98 -14.58 -4.84
N GLY A 240 -59.04 -13.57 -3.95
CA GLY A 240 -60.11 -13.41 -2.97
C GLY A 240 -61.40 -12.77 -3.52
N HIS A 241 -61.48 -12.53 -4.83
CA HIS A 241 -62.59 -11.76 -5.40
C HIS A 241 -63.93 -12.51 -5.32
N GLY A 242 -64.97 -11.82 -4.84
CA GLY A 242 -66.29 -12.40 -4.59
C GLY A 242 -67.04 -12.82 -5.87
N ASP A 243 -66.74 -12.19 -7.00
CA ASP A 243 -67.42 -12.43 -8.28
C ASP A 243 -66.99 -13.77 -8.93
N PRO A 244 -67.94 -14.69 -9.24
CA PRO A 244 -67.64 -15.97 -9.89
C PRO A 244 -67.03 -15.83 -11.28
N LYS A 245 -67.34 -14.75 -12.04
CA LYS A 245 -66.74 -14.51 -13.37
C LYS A 245 -65.26 -14.20 -13.25
N ILE A 246 -64.88 -13.39 -12.25
CA ILE A 246 -63.48 -13.04 -11.99
C ILE A 246 -62.71 -14.27 -11.52
N ARG A 247 -63.30 -15.10 -10.64
CA ARG A 247 -62.69 -16.38 -10.25
C ARG A 247 -62.42 -17.32 -11.42
N ALA A 248 -63.40 -17.49 -12.32
CA ALA A 248 -63.21 -18.31 -13.52
C ALA A 248 -62.10 -17.76 -14.44
N LEU A 249 -61.98 -16.43 -14.57
CA LEU A 249 -60.90 -15.80 -15.33
C LEU A 249 -59.54 -15.98 -14.66
N VAL A 250 -59.45 -15.82 -13.33
CA VAL A 250 -58.23 -16.05 -12.54
C VAL A 250 -57.73 -17.49 -12.71
N GLU A 251 -58.63 -18.47 -12.62
CA GLU A 251 -58.33 -19.89 -12.85
C GLU A 251 -57.88 -20.15 -14.30
N LEU A 252 -58.58 -19.59 -15.29
CA LEU A 252 -58.21 -19.71 -16.70
C LEU A 252 -56.82 -19.11 -17.00
N ARG A 253 -56.43 -18.04 -16.30
CA ARG A 253 -55.11 -17.41 -16.44
C ARG A 253 -54.04 -18.05 -15.58
N GLY A 254 -54.37 -19.06 -14.79
CA GLY A 254 -53.43 -19.76 -13.92
C GLY A 254 -52.79 -18.84 -12.90
N LEU A 255 -53.52 -17.81 -12.42
CA LEU A 255 -53.06 -16.99 -11.32
C LEU A 255 -53.27 -17.75 -10.01
N THR A 256 -52.21 -17.81 -9.20
CA THR A 256 -52.18 -18.62 -7.97
C THR A 256 -51.58 -17.84 -6.80
N ALA A 257 -51.76 -18.34 -5.58
CA ALA A 257 -51.10 -17.79 -4.40
C ALA A 257 -49.57 -17.90 -4.49
N ASP A 258 -49.05 -18.88 -5.24
CA ASP A 258 -47.62 -19.04 -5.48
C ASP A 258 -47.03 -17.92 -6.33
N ASP A 259 -47.78 -17.34 -7.26
CA ASP A 259 -47.34 -16.17 -8.02
C ASP A 259 -47.13 -14.95 -7.09
N ALA A 260 -48.08 -14.70 -6.17
CA ALA A 260 -47.94 -13.63 -5.18
C ALA A 260 -46.73 -13.86 -4.25
N LYS A 261 -46.48 -15.11 -3.87
CA LYS A 261 -45.31 -15.48 -3.07
C LYS A 261 -44.00 -15.26 -3.84
N ALA A 262 -43.94 -15.67 -5.11
CA ALA A 262 -42.78 -15.48 -5.98
C ALA A 262 -42.44 -14.00 -6.18
N LEU A 263 -43.46 -13.14 -6.36
CA LEU A 263 -43.29 -11.69 -6.45
C LEU A 263 -42.67 -11.10 -5.17
N ARG A 264 -43.15 -11.49 -3.98
CA ARG A 264 -42.58 -11.04 -2.70
C ARG A 264 -41.16 -11.54 -2.48
N GLN A 265 -40.88 -12.79 -2.86
CA GLN A 265 -39.53 -13.34 -2.77
C GLN A 265 -38.56 -12.56 -3.66
N ALA A 266 -38.97 -12.21 -4.89
CA ALA A 266 -38.18 -11.37 -5.78
C ALA A 266 -37.97 -9.94 -5.23
N ALA A 267 -39.01 -9.34 -4.63
CA ALA A 267 -38.90 -8.04 -3.97
C ALA A 267 -37.94 -8.08 -2.77
N GLY A 268 -38.00 -9.12 -1.95
CA GLY A 268 -37.08 -9.34 -0.83
C GLY A 268 -35.64 -9.56 -1.29
N ALA A 269 -35.43 -10.33 -2.35
CA ALA A 269 -34.10 -10.56 -2.94
C ALA A 269 -33.46 -9.25 -3.42
N LEU A 270 -34.22 -8.36 -4.06
CA LEU A 270 -33.74 -7.05 -4.49
C LEU A 270 -33.30 -6.16 -3.31
N ARG A 271 -34.10 -6.10 -2.24
CA ARG A 271 -33.78 -5.30 -1.04
C ARG A 271 -32.55 -5.84 -0.30
N ASN A 272 -32.47 -7.17 -0.15
CA ASN A 272 -31.34 -7.80 0.54
C ASN A 272 -30.03 -7.62 -0.23
N ALA A 273 -30.08 -7.70 -1.57
CA ALA A 273 -28.91 -7.51 -2.42
C ALA A 273 -28.38 -6.06 -2.40
N ASP A 274 -29.29 -5.08 -2.30
CA ASP A 274 -28.92 -3.66 -2.18
C ASP A 274 -28.29 -3.35 -0.80
N GLN A 275 -28.87 -3.88 0.27
CA GLN A 275 -28.34 -3.74 1.63
C GLN A 275 -26.95 -4.37 1.79
N ALA A 276 -26.74 -5.55 1.23
CA ALA A 276 -25.43 -6.24 1.25
C ALA A 276 -24.31 -5.45 0.53
N SER A 277 -24.67 -4.50 -0.34
CA SER A 277 -23.71 -3.72 -1.14
C SER A 277 -23.34 -2.36 -0.52
N GLY A 278 -24.07 -1.91 0.51
CA GLY A 278 -24.18 -0.49 0.87
C GLY A 278 -23.28 0.01 2.00
N SER A 279 -23.52 -0.44 3.24
CA SER A 279 -23.10 0.29 4.44
C SER A 279 -21.88 -0.29 5.15
N ASP A 280 -21.83 -1.60 5.34
CA ASP A 280 -20.95 -2.19 6.35
C ASP A 280 -19.50 -2.29 5.85
N GLY A 281 -19.32 -2.55 4.54
CA GLY A 281 -18.01 -2.64 3.92
C GLY A 281 -17.27 -1.30 3.82
N ARG A 282 -17.98 -0.17 3.75
CA ARG A 282 -17.35 1.16 3.65
C ARG A 282 -16.86 1.66 5.00
N ALA A 283 -17.68 1.51 6.05
CA ALA A 283 -17.30 1.90 7.40
C ALA A 283 -16.10 1.06 7.90
N ALA A 284 -16.15 -0.26 7.71
CA ALA A 284 -15.04 -1.14 8.08
C ALA A 284 -13.77 -0.92 7.22
N GLY A 285 -13.92 -0.43 5.99
CA GLY A 285 -12.79 -0.02 5.15
C GLY A 285 -12.12 1.26 5.65
N ALA A 286 -12.92 2.28 5.96
CA ALA A 286 -12.44 3.55 6.49
C ALA A 286 -11.75 3.40 7.85
N GLU A 287 -12.29 2.56 8.74
CA GLU A 287 -11.68 2.28 10.04
C GLU A 287 -10.32 1.57 9.89
N ARG A 288 -10.22 0.60 8.97
CA ARG A 288 -8.97 -0.10 8.68
C ARG A 288 -7.90 0.84 8.11
N GLN A 289 -8.30 1.75 7.21
CA GLN A 289 -7.40 2.76 6.67
C GLN A 289 -6.94 3.73 7.77
N ALA A 290 -7.84 4.22 8.62
CA ALA A 290 -7.48 5.11 9.71
C ALA A 290 -6.46 4.49 10.68
N ARG A 291 -6.59 3.18 10.97
CA ARG A 291 -5.60 2.44 11.78
C ARG A 291 -4.24 2.33 11.08
N LEU A 292 -4.23 2.13 9.76
CA LEU A 292 -3.00 2.10 8.96
C LEU A 292 -2.32 3.46 8.99
N ASP A 293 -3.06 4.54 8.78
CA ASP A 293 -2.55 5.92 8.81
C ASP A 293 -1.95 6.27 10.20
N ILE A 294 -2.57 5.84 11.30
CA ILE A 294 -1.99 6.02 12.65
C ILE A 294 -0.65 5.30 12.77
N LEU A 295 -0.55 4.09 12.22
CA LEU A 295 0.66 3.28 12.27
C LEU A 295 1.77 3.85 11.36
N ASP A 296 1.41 4.38 10.19
CA ASP A 296 2.29 5.15 9.31
C ASP A 296 2.87 6.36 10.05
N GLY A 297 2.00 7.16 10.69
CA GLY A 297 2.42 8.30 11.50
C GLY A 297 3.36 7.93 12.63
N TYR A 298 3.09 6.82 13.32
CA TYR A 298 3.93 6.29 14.38
C TYR A 298 5.32 5.90 13.86
N CYS A 299 5.38 5.20 12.72
CA CYS A 299 6.64 4.83 12.08
C CYS A 299 7.43 6.05 11.62
N LEU A 300 6.77 7.08 11.08
CA LEU A 300 7.42 8.34 10.69
C LEU A 300 8.06 9.07 11.89
N VAL A 301 7.41 9.07 13.06
CA VAL A 301 7.98 9.62 14.29
C VAL A 301 9.27 8.89 14.67
N LEU A 302 9.25 7.56 14.67
CA LEU A 302 10.42 6.74 14.98
C LEU A 302 11.55 6.92 13.96
N LEU A 303 11.20 6.93 12.67
CA LEU A 303 12.16 7.17 11.59
C LEU A 303 12.84 8.51 11.73
N ARG A 304 12.09 9.57 12.06
CA ARG A 304 12.65 10.90 12.29
C ARG A 304 13.63 10.92 13.47
N ALA A 305 13.32 10.22 14.56
CA ALA A 305 14.20 10.12 15.71
C ALA A 305 15.50 9.37 15.37
N VAL A 306 15.40 8.21 14.73
CA VAL A 306 16.55 7.40 14.30
C VAL A 306 17.41 8.14 13.27
N PHE A 307 16.78 8.74 12.25
CA PHE A 307 17.49 9.51 11.24
C PHE A 307 18.17 10.75 11.82
N GLY A 308 17.53 11.44 12.77
CA GLY A 308 18.12 12.55 13.51
C GLY A 308 19.37 12.14 14.30
N ALA A 309 19.35 10.97 14.94
CA ALA A 309 20.51 10.40 15.61
C ALA A 309 21.65 10.07 14.63
N LEU A 310 21.34 9.41 13.51
CA LEU A 310 22.30 9.10 12.44
C LEU A 310 22.95 10.37 11.88
N ARG A 311 22.17 11.42 11.63
CA ARG A 311 22.67 12.72 11.16
C ARG A 311 23.57 13.39 12.20
N THR A 312 23.20 13.36 13.47
CA THR A 312 24.01 13.90 14.57
C THR A 312 25.36 13.17 14.67
N MET A 313 25.35 11.85 14.55
CA MET A 313 26.55 11.02 14.53
C MET A 313 27.47 11.39 13.35
N ALA A 314 26.92 11.57 12.15
CA ALA A 314 27.67 12.00 10.96
C ALA A 314 28.31 13.39 11.12
N HIS A 315 27.64 14.32 11.82
CA HIS A 315 28.20 15.64 12.11
C HIS A 315 29.33 15.59 13.16
N ARG A 316 29.21 14.76 14.19
CA ARG A 316 30.24 14.62 15.25
C ARG A 316 31.51 13.96 14.72
N THR A 317 31.37 12.88 13.96
CA THR A 317 32.50 12.19 13.33
C THR A 317 33.26 13.07 12.32
N ARG A 318 32.60 14.06 11.71
CA ARG A 318 33.27 15.09 10.87
C ARG A 318 34.16 16.06 11.67
N LYS A 319 33.86 16.32 12.95
CA LYS A 319 34.56 17.32 13.78
C LYS A 319 35.71 16.75 14.63
N VAL A 320 35.66 15.48 15.03
CA VAL A 320 36.55 14.95 16.09
C VAL A 320 37.96 14.56 15.61
N ARG A 321 38.13 14.20 14.34
CA ARG A 321 39.42 13.94 13.63
C ARG A 321 38.98 13.16 12.41
N ARG A 322 39.32 13.56 11.17
CA ARG A 322 38.90 12.85 9.94
C ARG A 322 39.19 11.34 10.07
N PRO A 323 38.20 10.51 10.42
CA PRO A 323 38.39 9.08 10.43
C PRO A 323 38.04 8.61 9.00
N SER A 324 38.74 7.60 8.52
CA SER A 324 38.77 7.16 7.11
C SER A 324 37.41 6.81 6.48
N TRP A 325 36.35 6.74 7.30
CA TRP A 325 34.97 6.38 6.96
C TRP A 325 34.14 7.56 6.43
N VAL A 326 34.60 8.81 6.60
CA VAL A 326 33.83 10.03 6.26
C VAL A 326 33.97 10.44 4.77
N ARG A 327 33.91 9.45 3.87
CA ARG A 327 33.46 9.67 2.47
C ARG A 327 32.03 9.17 2.29
N LEU A 328 31.16 9.55 3.21
CA LEU A 328 29.69 9.48 3.10
C LEU A 328 29.17 10.85 2.62
N ARG A 329 29.56 11.20 1.39
CA ARG A 329 29.14 12.36 0.57
C ARG A 329 29.51 11.91 -0.86
N VAL A 330 28.67 11.83 -1.86
CA VAL A 330 27.44 12.53 -2.25
C VAL A 330 26.76 11.57 -3.23
N GLN A 331 25.54 11.11 -2.99
CA GLN A 331 24.75 10.43 -4.02
C GLN A 331 23.23 10.52 -3.82
N MET A 332 22.75 11.28 -2.84
CA MET A 332 21.32 11.56 -2.65
C MET A 332 20.96 13.06 -2.62
N ASP A 333 21.94 13.97 -2.70
CA ASP A 333 21.70 15.43 -2.76
C ASP A 333 21.67 15.96 -4.22
N GLU A 334 21.53 15.11 -5.24
CA GLU A 334 21.49 15.53 -6.67
C GLU A 334 20.12 15.38 -7.35
N HIS A 335 19.04 15.15 -6.59
CA HIS A 335 17.68 15.06 -7.16
C HIS A 335 16.61 15.99 -6.58
N ASP A 336 16.98 16.94 -5.71
CA ASP A 336 15.99 17.86 -5.10
C ASP A 336 16.18 19.35 -5.43
N ASP A 337 16.93 19.71 -6.48
CA ASP A 337 16.97 21.09 -6.98
C ASP A 337 16.86 21.13 -8.51
N GLU A 338 15.62 21.16 -9.02
CA GLU A 338 15.20 22.03 -10.15
C GLU A 338 13.73 21.76 -10.52
N ALA A 339 12.82 22.53 -9.92
CA ALA A 339 11.57 22.92 -10.57
C ALA A 339 11.17 24.32 -10.08
N PRO A 340 11.44 25.39 -10.85
CA PRO A 340 10.78 26.66 -10.62
C PRO A 340 9.34 26.59 -11.16
N VAL A 341 8.42 27.00 -10.29
CA VAL A 341 7.07 27.42 -10.65
C VAL A 341 7.16 28.68 -11.50
N ALA A 342 6.71 28.59 -12.76
CA ALA A 342 6.00 29.62 -13.50
C ALA A 342 5.18 28.94 -14.61
#